data_AF-A0A7V6HBX6-F1
#
_entry.id   AF-A0A7V6HBX6-F1
#
_cell.length_a   1.000
_cell.length_b   1.000
_cell.length_c   1.000
_cell.angle_alpha   90.00
_cell.angle_beta   90.00
_cell.angle_gamma   90.00
#
_symmetry.space_group_name_H-M   'P 1'
#
loop_
_entity.id
_entity.type
_entity.pdbx_description
1 polymer ?
#
loop_
_entity_poly.entity_id
_entity_poly.type
_entity_poly.pdbx_seq_one_letter_code
_entity_poly.pdbx_strand_id
1 'polypeptide(L)'
;MKKILILALALVMGVLAVTAIGGQPARAETEDEVKSETVLRAGAVGSVTVEPDIAYLTAGASVERDKAADAMADVSAILDDVLAAIKDAGIADDDIKTQSVGVEAVYDYSRSTPRMTGYLARNSLAITIRDLDSVGALLDAVIEAGANDVGSLVFDKENKNEAYDEALRLAVARAAEKAGVLLAAAGLEGELVLKSMEEVTYGTYAADTVQAPMPEMKGAGIMVIPGTIEISAGVTAEYSVQR
;
A
#
# COMPACT_ATOMS: atom_id res chain seq x y z
N MET A 1 85.17 -7.81 -1.49
CA MET A 1 83.95 -8.16 -0.70
C MET A 1 83.30 -9.36 -1.36
N LYS A 2 83.59 -10.57 -0.88
CA LYS A 2 83.15 -11.85 -1.45
C LYS A 2 82.19 -12.51 -0.45
N LYS A 3 81.02 -12.94 -0.94
CA LYS A 3 79.94 -13.55 -0.16
C LYS A 3 80.28 -15.02 0.15
N ILE A 4 80.07 -15.38 1.41
CA ILE A 4 80.23 -16.68 2.09
C ILE A 4 78.96 -17.51 1.78
N LEU A 5 79.05 -18.74 1.24
CA LEU A 5 79.25 -20.05 1.91
C LEU A 5 77.99 -20.47 2.72
N ILE A 6 77.29 -21.59 2.47
CA ILE A 6 77.53 -22.98 2.98
C ILE A 6 76.18 -23.72 2.85
N LEU A 7 75.99 -25.04 2.63
CA LEU A 7 76.79 -26.23 2.29
C LEU A 7 75.74 -27.40 2.39
N ALA A 8 75.61 -28.29 1.39
CA ALA A 8 76.02 -29.72 1.40
C ALA A 8 75.39 -30.60 2.51
N LEU A 9 74.73 -31.75 2.26
CA LEU A 9 75.10 -33.01 1.56
C LEU A 9 75.22 -34.14 2.60
N ALA A 10 74.69 -35.31 2.23
CA ALA A 10 75.19 -36.67 2.53
C ALA A 10 74.57 -37.53 3.67
N LEU A 11 74.04 -38.68 3.20
CA LEU A 11 74.46 -40.06 3.54
C LEU A 11 73.69 -40.88 4.61
N VAL A 12 72.87 -41.80 4.08
CA VAL A 12 72.73 -43.26 4.37
C VAL A 12 73.02 -43.80 5.78
N MET A 13 72.02 -44.42 6.40
CA MET A 13 72.14 -45.74 7.05
C MET A 13 70.75 -46.38 7.27
N GLY A 14 70.57 -47.61 6.79
CA GLY A 14 69.37 -48.41 7.04
C GLY A 14 69.57 -49.44 8.14
N VAL A 15 68.53 -49.70 8.94
CA VAL A 15 68.30 -50.96 9.68
C VAL A 15 66.78 -51.13 9.86
N LEU A 16 66.30 -52.35 9.59
CA LEU A 16 64.94 -52.86 9.80
C LEU A 16 64.52 -52.86 11.27
N ALA A 17 63.24 -52.54 11.53
CA ALA A 17 62.46 -53.17 12.60
C ALA A 17 60.96 -53.19 12.21
N VAL A 18 60.43 -54.39 12.00
CA VAL A 18 59.01 -54.72 11.82
C VAL A 18 58.42 -55.08 13.19
N THR A 19 57.13 -54.75 13.41
CA THR A 19 56.16 -55.19 14.46
C THR A 19 55.55 -53.97 15.19
N ALA A 20 54.25 -53.83 15.49
CA ALA A 20 53.07 -54.67 15.31
C ALA A 20 51.78 -53.79 15.34
N ILE A 21 50.77 -54.25 14.60
CA ILE A 21 49.32 -54.26 14.89
C ILE A 21 48.79 -53.25 15.93
N GLY A 22 47.99 -52.30 15.45
CA GLY A 22 47.06 -51.50 16.24
C GLY A 22 45.96 -50.96 15.33
N GLY A 23 44.88 -51.72 15.15
CA GLY A 23 43.70 -51.28 14.41
C GLY A 23 43.07 -50.06 15.07
N GLN A 24 43.10 -48.93 14.38
CA GLN A 24 42.20 -47.82 14.68
C GLN A 24 40.90 -48.07 13.91
N PRO A 25 39.73 -48.06 14.56
CA PRO A 25 38.47 -48.15 13.85
C PRO A 25 38.35 -46.92 12.96
N ALA A 26 38.18 -47.15 11.67
CA ALA A 26 37.74 -46.12 10.74
C ALA A 26 36.43 -45.56 11.30
N ARG A 27 36.49 -44.33 11.83
CA ARG A 27 35.31 -43.54 12.11
C ARG A 27 34.69 -43.28 10.74
N ALA A 28 33.64 -44.04 10.42
CA ALA A 28 32.74 -43.66 9.35
C ALA A 28 32.20 -42.29 9.73
N GLU A 29 32.76 -41.25 9.13
CA GLU A 29 32.06 -39.99 8.97
C GLU A 29 30.85 -40.34 8.11
N THR A 30 29.70 -40.52 8.76
CA THR A 30 28.43 -40.34 8.09
C THR A 30 28.43 -38.89 7.63
N GLU A 31 28.89 -38.67 6.40
CA GLU A 31 28.43 -37.53 5.61
C GLU A 31 26.91 -37.69 5.58
N ASP A 32 26.22 -36.99 6.49
CA ASP A 32 24.84 -36.60 6.24
C ASP A 32 24.92 -35.77 4.95
N GLU A 33 24.71 -36.46 3.83
CA GLU A 33 24.51 -35.87 2.52
C GLU A 33 23.28 -34.97 2.67
N VAL A 34 23.51 -33.70 3.03
CA VAL A 34 22.51 -32.66 2.94
C VAL A 34 22.20 -32.57 1.46
N LYS A 35 21.19 -33.34 1.02
CA LYS A 35 20.57 -33.18 -0.29
C LYS A 35 20.26 -31.69 -0.41
N SER A 36 21.06 -31.00 -1.22
CA SER A 36 20.84 -29.59 -1.53
C SER A 36 19.53 -29.52 -2.29
N GLU A 37 18.43 -29.32 -1.56
CA GLU A 37 17.10 -29.18 -2.12
C GLU A 37 17.10 -27.90 -2.95
N THR A 38 16.87 -28.02 -4.25
CA THR A 38 16.78 -26.84 -5.10
C THR A 38 15.46 -26.13 -4.78
N VAL A 39 15.56 -24.89 -4.32
CA VAL A 39 14.41 -24.06 -3.97
C VAL A 39 14.24 -22.96 -5.01
N LEU A 40 13.03 -22.80 -5.52
CA LEU A 40 12.62 -21.73 -6.41
C LEU A 40 11.66 -20.80 -5.68
N ARG A 41 11.92 -19.50 -5.76
CA ARG A 41 11.04 -18.46 -5.19
C ARG A 41 10.39 -17.67 -6.31
N ALA A 42 9.07 -17.64 -6.33
CA ALA A 42 8.27 -16.95 -7.34
C ALA A 42 7.26 -16.01 -6.66
N GLY A 43 7.37 -14.72 -6.96
CA GLY A 43 6.40 -13.71 -6.57
C GLY A 43 5.58 -13.22 -7.78
N ALA A 44 4.28 -13.02 -7.56
CA ALA A 44 3.36 -12.48 -8.56
C ALA A 44 2.25 -11.64 -7.91
N VAL A 45 1.66 -10.76 -8.72
CA VAL A 45 0.50 -9.94 -8.37
C VAL A 45 -0.68 -10.36 -9.25
N GLY A 46 -1.84 -10.47 -8.63
CA GLY A 46 -3.12 -10.58 -9.29
C GLY A 46 -3.89 -9.29 -9.14
N SER A 47 -4.62 -8.88 -10.18
CA SER A 47 -5.51 -7.73 -10.13
C SER A 47 -6.83 -8.03 -10.84
N VAL A 48 -7.88 -7.37 -10.37
CA VAL A 48 -9.21 -7.35 -10.97
C VAL A 48 -9.70 -5.91 -11.05
N THR A 49 -10.51 -5.62 -12.06
CA THR A 49 -11.14 -4.32 -12.25
C THR A 49 -12.61 -4.41 -11.84
N VAL A 50 -13.06 -3.47 -11.02
CA VAL A 50 -14.45 -3.39 -10.56
C VAL A 50 -15.04 -2.00 -10.78
N GLU A 51 -16.35 -1.95 -10.93
CA GLU A 51 -17.11 -0.70 -10.94
C GLU A 51 -17.34 -0.24 -9.49
N PRO A 52 -17.19 1.07 -9.20
CA PRO A 52 -17.52 1.62 -7.89
C PRO A 52 -19.01 1.51 -7.60
N ASP A 53 -19.35 1.35 -6.32
CA ASP A 53 -20.74 1.41 -5.83
C ASP A 53 -20.94 2.48 -4.74
N ILE A 54 -19.86 3.12 -4.30
CA ILE A 54 -19.91 4.22 -3.35
C ILE A 54 -18.99 5.37 -3.78
N ALA A 55 -19.26 6.55 -3.26
CA ALA A 55 -18.38 7.69 -3.34
C ALA A 55 -18.21 8.34 -1.97
N TYR A 56 -17.00 8.83 -1.69
CA TYR A 56 -16.69 9.62 -0.52
C TYR A 56 -16.57 11.09 -0.92
N LEU A 57 -17.25 11.94 -0.18
CA LEU A 57 -17.18 13.38 -0.31
C LEU A 57 -16.84 13.99 1.04
N THR A 58 -15.94 14.97 1.05
CA THR A 58 -15.77 15.86 2.19
C THR A 58 -16.45 17.18 1.88
N ALA A 59 -17.31 17.66 2.77
CA ALA A 59 -17.88 19.01 2.69
C ALA A 59 -17.80 19.69 4.04
N GLY A 60 -17.44 20.97 4.05
CA GLY A 60 -17.24 21.74 5.26
C GLY A 60 -17.18 23.23 5.00
N ALA A 61 -16.86 23.95 6.06
CA ALA A 61 -16.73 25.39 6.04
C ALA A 61 -15.50 25.85 6.83
N SER A 62 -14.91 26.92 6.31
CA SER A 62 -13.79 27.63 6.88
C SER A 62 -14.17 29.11 7.00
N VAL A 63 -14.02 29.69 8.18
CA VAL A 63 -14.33 31.11 8.43
C VAL A 63 -13.23 31.76 9.26
N GLU A 64 -12.78 32.94 8.84
CA GLU A 64 -11.85 33.78 9.59
C GLU A 64 -12.59 34.89 10.35
N ARG A 65 -12.26 35.06 11.63
CA ARG A 65 -12.72 36.17 12.48
C ARG A 65 -11.62 36.67 13.42
N ASP A 66 -11.80 37.88 13.95
CA ASP A 66 -10.90 38.45 14.96
C ASP A 66 -10.86 37.64 16.27
N LYS A 67 -11.95 36.91 16.59
CA LYS A 67 -12.05 36.05 17.76
C LYS A 67 -12.34 34.61 17.37
N ALA A 68 -11.64 33.67 17.99
CA ALA A 68 -11.85 32.24 17.81
C ALA A 68 -13.31 31.80 18.06
N ALA A 69 -13.97 32.37 19.07
CA ALA A 69 -15.35 32.03 19.40
C ALA A 69 -16.32 32.42 18.28
N ASP A 70 -16.15 33.61 17.70
CA ASP A 70 -16.97 34.10 16.61
C ASP A 70 -16.74 33.27 15.33
N ALA A 71 -15.47 32.90 15.06
CA ALA A 71 -15.13 32.02 13.94
C ALA A 71 -15.80 30.64 14.04
N MET A 72 -15.76 30.02 15.24
CA MET A 72 -16.41 28.72 15.45
C MET A 72 -17.93 28.79 15.41
N ALA A 73 -18.52 29.85 15.94
CA ALA A 73 -19.98 30.03 15.89
C ALA A 73 -20.46 30.11 14.43
N ASP A 74 -19.78 30.90 13.60
CA ASP A 74 -20.12 31.07 12.19
C ASP A 74 -19.91 29.77 11.39
N VAL A 75 -18.80 29.06 11.60
CA VAL A 75 -18.58 27.75 10.98
C VAL A 75 -19.66 26.75 11.40
N SER A 76 -20.04 26.71 12.67
CA SER A 76 -21.04 25.77 13.17
C SER A 76 -22.42 26.03 12.54
N ALA A 77 -22.81 27.30 12.40
CA ALA A 77 -24.07 27.67 11.75
C ALA A 77 -24.09 27.22 10.27
N ILE A 78 -23.00 27.43 9.53
CA ILE A 78 -22.89 26.95 8.14
C ILE A 78 -22.96 25.42 8.09
N LEU A 79 -22.29 24.73 9.02
CA LEU A 79 -22.29 23.27 9.06
C LEU A 79 -23.66 22.68 9.40
N ASP A 80 -24.49 23.37 10.19
CA ASP A 80 -25.87 22.96 10.46
C ASP A 80 -26.71 23.01 9.18
N ASP A 81 -26.56 24.06 8.37
CA ASP A 81 -27.23 24.20 7.07
C ASP A 81 -26.74 23.15 6.06
N VAL A 82 -25.42 22.91 6.00
CA VAL A 82 -24.81 21.88 5.15
C VAL A 82 -25.29 20.49 5.57
N LEU A 83 -25.35 20.19 6.86
CA LEU A 83 -25.86 18.92 7.37
C LEU A 83 -27.33 18.72 7.00
N ALA A 84 -28.15 19.77 7.09
CA ALA A 84 -29.55 19.72 6.67
C ALA A 84 -29.66 19.40 5.16
N ALA A 85 -28.88 20.08 4.31
CA ALA A 85 -28.86 19.82 2.86
C ALA A 85 -28.44 18.38 2.53
N ILE A 86 -27.44 17.82 3.23
CA ILE A 86 -27.00 16.43 3.06
C ILE A 86 -28.11 15.45 3.41
N LYS A 87 -28.83 15.68 4.51
CA LYS A 87 -29.96 14.83 4.93
C LYS A 87 -31.15 14.94 3.99
N ASP A 88 -31.46 16.15 3.51
CA ASP A 88 -32.54 16.39 2.55
C ASP A 88 -32.27 15.73 1.19
N ALA A 89 -30.99 15.57 0.82
CA ALA A 89 -30.55 14.78 -0.33
C ALA A 89 -30.66 13.25 -0.11
N GLY A 90 -31.11 12.80 1.08
CA GLY A 90 -31.39 11.39 1.37
C GLY A 90 -30.23 10.60 1.94
N ILE A 91 -29.13 11.24 2.33
CA ILE A 91 -28.00 10.57 2.98
C ILE A 91 -28.38 10.21 4.43
N ALA A 92 -28.11 8.96 4.82
CA ALA A 92 -28.40 8.47 6.16
C ALA A 92 -27.40 9.01 7.19
N ASP A 93 -27.84 9.18 8.44
CA ASP A 93 -27.00 9.67 9.54
C ASP A 93 -25.74 8.80 9.75
N ASP A 94 -25.83 7.48 9.53
CA ASP A 94 -24.71 6.54 9.67
C ASP A 94 -23.61 6.76 8.60
N ASP A 95 -23.97 7.35 7.46
CA ASP A 95 -23.08 7.65 6.34
C ASP A 95 -22.46 9.06 6.46
N ILE A 96 -22.75 9.80 7.54
CA ILE A 96 -22.23 11.16 7.81
C ILE A 96 -21.37 11.13 9.07
N LYS A 97 -20.13 11.61 8.97
CA LYS A 97 -19.19 11.66 10.11
C LYS A 97 -18.46 12.98 10.13
N THR A 98 -18.19 13.53 11.31
CA THR A 98 -17.24 14.64 11.41
C THR A 98 -15.85 14.15 11.04
N GLN A 99 -15.25 14.76 10.01
CA GLN A 99 -13.90 14.44 9.57
C GLN A 99 -12.87 15.26 10.35
N SER A 100 -13.12 16.56 10.50
CA SER A 100 -12.20 17.44 11.23
C SER A 100 -12.93 18.62 11.85
N VAL A 101 -12.40 19.10 12.97
CA VAL A 101 -12.83 20.36 13.60
C VAL A 101 -11.60 21.02 14.22
N GLY A 102 -11.44 22.32 14.02
CA GLY A 102 -10.26 23.01 14.51
C GLY A 102 -10.34 24.53 14.39
N VAL A 103 -9.51 25.19 15.20
CA VAL A 103 -9.30 26.64 15.12
C VAL A 103 -7.81 26.91 15.21
N GLU A 104 -7.28 27.70 14.29
CA GLU A 104 -5.88 28.10 14.27
C GLU A 104 -5.74 29.63 14.22
N ALA A 105 -4.68 30.15 14.82
CA ALA A 105 -4.37 31.58 14.71
C ALA A 105 -3.75 31.89 13.35
N VAL A 106 -4.24 32.94 12.69
CA VAL A 106 -3.74 33.40 11.41
C VAL A 106 -2.69 34.49 11.65
N TYR A 107 -1.56 34.39 10.97
CA TYR A 107 -0.45 35.33 11.08
C TYR A 107 -0.09 35.91 9.70
N ASP A 108 0.13 37.23 9.66
CA ASP A 108 0.72 37.94 8.53
C ASP A 108 2.25 37.91 8.65
N TYR A 109 2.88 37.27 7.65
CA TYR A 109 4.33 37.13 7.52
C TYR A 109 4.97 38.12 6.54
N SER A 110 4.22 39.09 6.01
CA SER A 110 4.73 40.11 5.07
C SER A 110 5.76 41.06 5.70
N ARG A 111 5.93 41.01 7.03
CA ARG A 111 6.84 41.84 7.82
C ARG A 111 7.90 40.99 8.50
N SER A 112 9.00 41.62 8.93
CA SER A 112 10.11 40.98 9.66
C SER A 112 9.70 40.37 11.02
N THR A 113 8.52 40.73 11.54
CA THR A 113 7.94 40.12 12.74
C THR A 113 6.51 39.69 12.41
N PRO A 114 6.17 38.40 12.52
CA PRO A 114 4.82 37.91 12.26
C PRO A 114 3.81 38.61 13.15
N ARG A 115 2.70 39.07 12.56
CA ARG A 115 1.60 39.70 13.31
C ARG A 115 0.35 38.84 13.21
N MET A 116 -0.24 38.48 14.34
CA MET A 116 -1.52 37.77 14.35
C MET A 116 -2.62 38.67 13.76
N THR A 117 -3.35 38.16 12.79
CA THR A 117 -4.44 38.88 12.08
C THR A 117 -5.82 38.39 12.47
N GLY A 118 -5.96 37.17 12.98
CA GLY A 118 -7.25 36.62 13.39
C GLY A 118 -7.16 35.14 13.74
N TYR A 119 -8.32 34.47 13.68
CA TYR A 119 -8.49 33.04 13.90
C TYR A 119 -9.28 32.45 12.74
N LEU A 120 -8.78 31.34 12.20
CA LEU A 120 -9.43 30.53 11.19
C LEU A 120 -10.03 29.30 11.85
N ALA A 121 -11.36 29.21 11.84
CA ALA A 121 -12.07 28.01 12.23
C ALA A 121 -12.36 27.16 10.99
N ARG A 122 -12.27 25.83 11.14
CA ARG A 122 -12.65 24.85 10.12
C ARG A 122 -13.46 23.72 10.76
N ASN A 123 -14.46 23.24 10.04
CA ASN A 123 -15.20 22.03 10.37
C ASN A 123 -15.60 21.35 9.07
N SER A 124 -15.43 20.03 8.98
CA SER A 124 -15.76 19.26 7.80
C SER A 124 -16.42 17.92 8.15
N LEU A 125 -17.34 17.51 7.29
CA LEU A 125 -18.05 16.24 7.33
C LEU A 125 -17.50 15.34 6.22
N ALA A 126 -17.22 14.08 6.57
CA ALA A 126 -17.05 12.98 5.63
C ALA A 126 -18.41 12.34 5.37
N ILE A 127 -18.73 12.19 4.09
CA ILE A 127 -20.03 11.75 3.60
C ILE A 127 -19.80 10.52 2.72
N THR A 128 -20.54 9.45 2.99
CA THR A 128 -20.58 8.25 2.15
C THR A 128 -21.83 8.28 1.29
N ILE A 129 -21.66 8.18 -0.02
CA ILE A 129 -22.73 8.30 -1.01
C ILE A 129 -22.86 6.96 -1.72
N ARG A 130 -24.06 6.37 -1.67
CA ARG A 130 -24.35 5.04 -2.25
C ARG A 130 -25.12 5.11 -3.56
N ASP A 131 -25.83 6.22 -3.74
CA ASP A 131 -26.47 6.57 -5.00
C ASP A 131 -25.51 7.48 -5.78
N LEU A 132 -24.72 6.89 -6.68
CA LEU A 132 -23.71 7.62 -7.44
C LEU A 132 -24.33 8.65 -8.41
N ASP A 133 -25.58 8.45 -8.83
CA ASP A 133 -26.28 9.40 -9.70
C ASP A 133 -26.69 10.68 -8.96
N SER A 134 -26.80 10.61 -7.63
CA SER A 134 -27.14 11.75 -6.77
C SER A 134 -25.96 12.69 -6.47
N VAL A 135 -24.72 12.27 -6.76
CA VAL A 135 -23.49 12.96 -6.34
C VAL A 135 -23.45 14.40 -6.83
N GLY A 136 -23.79 14.65 -8.10
CA GLY A 136 -23.78 16.00 -8.66
C GLY A 136 -24.78 16.93 -7.98
N ALA A 137 -26.00 16.44 -7.73
CA ALA A 137 -27.03 17.21 -7.06
C ALA A 137 -26.69 17.47 -5.58
N LEU A 138 -26.09 16.49 -4.89
CA LEU A 138 -25.60 16.66 -3.53
C LEU A 138 -24.49 17.72 -3.46
N LEU A 139 -23.55 17.70 -4.41
CA LEU A 139 -22.47 18.68 -4.49
C LEU A 139 -23.02 20.10 -4.67
N ASP A 140 -23.99 20.29 -5.57
CA ASP A 140 -24.64 21.59 -5.75
C ASP A 140 -25.36 22.02 -4.46
N ALA A 141 -26.10 21.12 -3.80
CA ALA A 141 -26.83 21.41 -2.57
C ALA A 141 -25.93 21.83 -1.40
N VAL A 142 -24.78 21.17 -1.19
CA VAL A 142 -23.86 21.56 -0.10
C VAL A 142 -23.17 22.90 -0.37
N ILE A 143 -22.88 23.22 -1.63
CA ILE A 143 -22.31 24.52 -2.03
C ILE A 143 -23.37 25.61 -1.81
N GLU A 144 -24.62 25.39 -2.23
CA GLU A 144 -25.73 26.32 -1.99
C GLU A 144 -26.01 26.54 -0.49
N ALA A 145 -25.81 25.51 0.33
CA ALA A 145 -25.89 25.59 1.80
C ALA A 145 -24.70 26.32 2.46
N GLY A 146 -23.70 26.76 1.68
CA GLY A 146 -22.59 27.58 2.16
C GLY A 146 -21.29 26.82 2.43
N ALA A 147 -21.20 25.53 2.07
CA ALA A 147 -19.93 24.82 2.11
C ALA A 147 -18.90 25.54 1.21
N ASN A 148 -17.75 25.86 1.79
CA ASN A 148 -16.64 26.54 1.11
C ASN A 148 -15.31 25.76 1.22
N ASP A 149 -15.34 24.64 1.92
CA ASP A 149 -14.28 23.65 2.01
C ASP A 149 -14.83 22.30 1.52
N VAL A 150 -14.80 22.12 0.20
CA VAL A 150 -15.27 20.89 -0.45
C VAL A 150 -14.05 20.11 -0.94
N GLY A 151 -13.87 18.92 -0.41
CA GLY A 151 -12.76 18.04 -0.72
C GLY A 151 -12.91 17.33 -2.06
N SER A 152 -11.93 16.48 -2.38
CA SER A 152 -11.98 15.64 -3.58
C SER A 152 -13.06 14.55 -3.43
N LEU A 153 -13.81 14.34 -4.52
CA LEU A 153 -14.71 13.20 -4.65
C LEU A 153 -13.90 11.95 -4.96
N VAL A 154 -14.08 10.89 -4.17
CA VAL A 154 -13.37 9.61 -4.35
C VAL A 154 -14.38 8.50 -4.56
N PHE A 155 -14.34 7.84 -5.71
CA PHE A 155 -15.13 6.65 -5.97
C PHE A 155 -14.48 5.41 -5.38
N ASP A 156 -15.29 4.55 -4.77
CA ASP A 156 -14.80 3.30 -4.18
C ASP A 156 -15.81 2.15 -4.31
N LYS A 157 -15.38 0.96 -3.91
CA LYS A 157 -16.20 -0.23 -3.72
C LYS A 157 -16.35 -0.49 -2.22
N GLU A 158 -17.58 -0.57 -1.71
CA GLU A 158 -17.83 -0.81 -0.29
C GLU A 158 -17.32 -2.18 0.14
N ASN A 159 -17.71 -3.23 -0.59
CA ASN A 159 -17.26 -4.58 -0.32
C ASN A 159 -16.24 -5.02 -1.37
N LYS A 160 -14.96 -5.03 -0.96
CA LYS A 160 -13.84 -5.44 -1.81
C LYS A 160 -13.47 -6.90 -1.65
N ASN A 161 -14.09 -7.65 -0.72
CA ASN A 161 -13.61 -8.98 -0.34
C ASN A 161 -13.66 -9.97 -1.51
N GLU A 162 -14.77 -10.02 -2.25
CA GLU A 162 -14.89 -10.94 -3.38
C GLU A 162 -13.88 -10.61 -4.51
N ALA A 163 -13.72 -9.33 -4.81
CA ALA A 163 -12.75 -8.86 -5.79
C ALA A 163 -11.30 -9.12 -5.33
N TYR A 164 -11.05 -8.96 -4.04
CA TYR A 164 -9.75 -9.25 -3.43
C TYR A 164 -9.44 -10.75 -3.48
N ASP A 165 -10.40 -11.61 -3.12
CA ASP A 165 -10.25 -13.06 -3.15
C ASP A 165 -9.96 -13.55 -4.57
N GLU A 166 -10.61 -12.96 -5.59
CA GLU A 166 -10.33 -13.28 -6.99
C GLU A 166 -8.94 -12.76 -7.42
N ALA A 167 -8.57 -11.55 -7.02
CA ALA A 167 -7.21 -11.03 -7.25
C ALA A 167 -6.15 -11.94 -6.61
N LEU A 168 -6.40 -12.45 -5.41
CA LEU A 168 -5.52 -13.37 -4.71
C LEU A 168 -5.41 -14.71 -5.44
N ARG A 169 -6.53 -15.27 -5.90
CA ARG A 169 -6.54 -16.50 -6.71
C ARG A 169 -5.73 -16.35 -8.00
N LEU A 170 -5.83 -15.18 -8.66
CA LEU A 170 -5.02 -14.84 -9.84
C LEU A 170 -3.53 -14.71 -9.49
N ALA A 171 -3.20 -14.10 -8.35
CA ALA A 171 -1.82 -13.96 -7.89
C ALA A 171 -1.17 -15.33 -7.66
N VAL A 172 -1.88 -16.25 -6.98
CA VAL A 172 -1.44 -17.63 -6.73
C VAL A 172 -1.20 -18.38 -8.04
N ALA A 173 -2.17 -18.34 -8.97
CA ALA A 173 -2.05 -19.00 -10.26
C ALA A 173 -0.83 -18.48 -11.05
N ARG A 174 -0.61 -17.16 -11.08
CA ARG A 174 0.53 -16.54 -11.75
C ARG A 174 1.86 -16.87 -11.08
N ALA A 175 1.91 -16.96 -9.75
CA ALA A 175 3.13 -17.35 -9.04
C ALA A 175 3.53 -18.80 -9.35
N ALA A 176 2.54 -19.71 -9.43
CA ALA A 176 2.78 -21.10 -9.82
C ALA A 176 3.26 -21.21 -11.28
N GLU A 177 2.61 -20.51 -12.21
CA GLU A 177 3.04 -20.45 -13.61
C GLU A 177 4.47 -19.91 -13.74
N LYS A 178 4.78 -18.81 -13.03
CA LYS A 178 6.11 -18.22 -12.99
C LYS A 178 7.16 -19.17 -12.43
N ALA A 179 6.84 -19.95 -11.39
CA ALA A 179 7.74 -20.97 -10.88
C ALA A 179 8.04 -22.05 -11.93
N GLY A 180 7.04 -22.47 -12.71
CA GLY A 180 7.22 -23.39 -13.84
C GLY A 180 8.14 -22.83 -14.93
N VAL A 181 7.96 -21.56 -15.28
CA VAL A 181 8.84 -20.85 -16.22
C VAL A 181 10.27 -20.76 -15.68
N LEU A 182 10.46 -20.46 -14.39
CA LEU A 182 11.77 -20.39 -13.75
C LEU A 182 12.47 -21.76 -13.75
N LEU A 183 11.74 -22.84 -13.45
CA LEU A 183 12.26 -24.21 -13.47
C LEU A 183 12.78 -24.56 -14.87
N ALA A 184 11.96 -24.36 -15.89
CA ALA A 184 12.31 -24.65 -17.29
C ALA A 184 13.49 -23.79 -17.77
N ALA A 185 13.50 -22.49 -17.44
CA ALA A 185 14.57 -21.57 -17.81
C ALA A 185 15.90 -21.90 -17.11
N ALA A 186 15.85 -22.50 -15.92
CA ALA A 186 17.03 -23.00 -15.21
C ALA A 186 17.55 -24.34 -15.76
N GLY A 187 16.86 -24.96 -16.74
CA GLY A 187 17.22 -26.27 -17.29
C GLY A 187 17.04 -27.41 -16.30
N LEU A 188 16.17 -27.21 -15.29
CA LEU A 188 15.85 -28.22 -14.28
C LEU A 188 14.59 -28.99 -14.71
N GLU A 189 14.60 -30.29 -14.45
CA GLU A 189 13.44 -31.17 -14.63
C GLU A 189 13.00 -31.68 -13.25
N GLY A 190 11.69 -31.68 -13.01
CA GLY A 190 11.11 -32.14 -11.74
C GLY A 190 9.71 -31.60 -11.49
N GLU A 191 9.09 -32.09 -10.42
CA GLU A 191 7.82 -31.59 -9.90
C GLU A 191 8.07 -30.45 -8.89
N LEU A 192 7.28 -29.38 -9.01
CA LEU A 192 7.29 -28.27 -8.06
C LEU A 192 6.40 -28.61 -6.87
N VAL A 193 7.00 -28.72 -5.68
CA VAL A 193 6.26 -28.92 -4.43
C VAL A 193 6.28 -27.62 -3.63
N LEU A 194 5.09 -27.09 -3.32
CA LEU A 194 4.95 -25.89 -2.52
C LEU A 194 5.48 -26.11 -1.10
N LYS A 195 6.43 -25.28 -0.67
CA LYS A 195 7.02 -25.32 0.69
C LYS A 195 6.37 -24.26 1.58
N SER A 196 6.24 -23.05 1.07
CA SER A 196 5.63 -21.94 1.77
C SER A 196 5.00 -20.97 0.76
N MET A 197 3.96 -20.27 1.21
CA MET A 197 3.35 -19.18 0.47
C MET A 197 2.98 -18.10 1.46
N GLU A 198 3.43 -16.90 1.16
CA GLU A 198 3.16 -15.71 1.95
C GLU A 198 2.42 -14.71 1.08
N GLU A 199 1.37 -14.13 1.64
CA GLU A 199 0.76 -12.95 1.06
C GLU A 199 1.70 -11.78 1.25
N VAL A 200 1.96 -11.06 0.16
CA VAL A 200 2.72 -9.83 0.20
C VAL A 200 1.72 -8.70 0.16
N THR A 201 1.52 -8.08 1.32
CA THR A 201 0.83 -6.79 1.38
C THR A 201 1.74 -5.76 0.72
N TYR A 202 1.56 -5.55 -0.57
CA TYR A 202 1.97 -4.29 -1.18
C TYR A 202 1.12 -3.24 -0.51
N GLY A 203 1.74 -2.42 0.37
CA GLY A 203 1.03 -1.31 0.99
C GLY A 203 0.24 -0.60 -0.08
N THR A 204 -1.05 -0.40 0.18
CA THR A 204 -2.00 0.16 -0.79
C THR A 204 -1.42 1.48 -1.27
N TYR A 205 -0.71 1.46 -2.41
CA TYR A 205 -0.43 2.67 -3.14
C TYR A 205 -1.83 3.09 -3.56
N ALA A 206 -2.36 4.11 -2.89
CA ALA A 206 -3.52 4.83 -3.38
C ALA A 206 -3.27 5.02 -4.87
N ALA A 207 -4.08 4.34 -5.69
CA ALA A 207 -4.01 4.50 -7.13
C ALA A 207 -4.00 6.01 -7.35
N ASP A 208 -2.95 6.49 -8.02
CA ASP A 208 -2.72 7.91 -8.27
C ASP A 208 -4.05 8.48 -8.74
N THR A 209 -4.71 9.22 -7.86
CA THR A 209 -6.03 9.77 -8.12
C THR A 209 -5.82 10.67 -9.31
N VAL A 210 -6.39 10.32 -10.46
CA VAL A 210 -6.35 11.18 -11.64
C VAL A 210 -7.14 12.43 -11.26
N GLN A 211 -6.39 13.43 -10.78
CA GLN A 211 -6.92 14.70 -10.33
C GLN A 211 -7.30 15.45 -11.61
N ALA A 212 -8.57 15.35 -11.99
CA ALA A 212 -9.08 16.13 -13.12
C ALA A 212 -8.94 17.63 -12.77
N PRO A 213 -8.30 18.45 -13.62
CA PRO A 213 -8.23 19.89 -13.38
C PRO A 213 -9.65 20.47 -13.48
N MET A 214 -10.12 21.10 -12.40
CA MET A 214 -11.41 21.79 -12.38
C MET A 214 -11.37 23.02 -13.31
N PRO A 215 -12.21 23.10 -14.36
CA PRO A 215 -12.43 24.36 -15.08
C PRO A 215 -13.32 25.29 -14.24
N GLU A 216 -13.09 26.60 -14.35
CA GLU A 216 -13.94 27.62 -13.71
C GLU A 216 -15.41 27.43 -14.13
N MET A 217 -16.27 27.12 -13.15
CA MET A 217 -17.66 26.73 -13.40
C MET A 217 -18.61 27.93 -13.39
N LYS A 218 -19.35 28.08 -14.48
CA LYS A 218 -20.54 28.93 -14.56
C LYS A 218 -21.74 28.05 -14.94
N GLY A 219 -22.60 27.77 -13.96
CA GLY A 219 -23.98 27.32 -14.10
C GLY A 219 -24.32 26.38 -15.25
N ALA A 220 -24.07 25.09 -15.07
CA ALA A 220 -24.80 23.95 -15.63
C ALA A 220 -24.31 22.71 -14.87
N GLY A 221 -25.23 21.88 -14.36
CA GLY A 221 -24.98 20.81 -13.38
C GLY A 221 -23.73 19.97 -13.65
N ILE A 222 -23.02 19.67 -12.56
CA ILE A 222 -21.72 19.00 -12.60
C ILE A 222 -21.90 17.57 -13.08
N MET A 223 -21.34 17.26 -14.26
CA MET A 223 -21.28 15.90 -14.79
C MET A 223 -20.15 15.16 -14.08
N VAL A 224 -20.50 14.10 -13.35
CA VAL A 224 -19.55 13.25 -12.64
C VAL A 224 -19.57 11.87 -13.29
N ILE A 225 -18.40 11.36 -13.69
CA ILE A 225 -18.27 10.04 -14.33
C ILE A 225 -17.33 9.19 -13.48
N PRO A 226 -17.81 8.10 -12.85
CA PRO A 226 -16.95 7.18 -12.12
C PRO A 226 -15.98 6.47 -13.06
N GLY A 227 -14.69 6.45 -12.70
CA GLY A 227 -13.71 5.54 -13.32
C GLY A 227 -13.82 4.13 -12.75
N THR A 228 -13.09 3.17 -13.30
CA THR A 228 -12.99 1.81 -12.76
C THR A 228 -11.90 1.72 -11.68
N ILE A 229 -12.08 0.85 -10.70
CA ILE A 229 -11.13 0.62 -9.60
C ILE A 229 -10.36 -0.67 -9.85
N GLU A 230 -9.04 -0.64 -9.70
CA GLU A 230 -8.20 -1.85 -9.69
C GLU A 230 -7.98 -2.32 -8.25
N ILE A 231 -8.32 -3.58 -7.98
CA ILE A 231 -8.05 -4.27 -6.72
C ILE A 231 -6.97 -5.30 -6.99
N SER A 232 -5.89 -5.27 -6.21
CA SER A 232 -4.75 -6.17 -6.39
C SER A 232 -4.37 -6.90 -5.12
N ALA A 233 -3.80 -8.09 -5.29
CA ALA A 233 -3.25 -8.94 -4.24
C ALA A 233 -1.91 -9.52 -4.69
N GLY A 234 -0.94 -9.61 -3.78
CA GLY A 234 0.40 -10.11 -4.05
C GLY A 234 0.70 -11.38 -3.27
N VAL A 235 1.39 -12.33 -3.89
CA VAL A 235 1.91 -13.52 -3.19
C VAL A 235 3.37 -13.76 -3.54
N THR A 236 4.09 -14.34 -2.60
CA THR A 236 5.40 -14.95 -2.82
C THR A 236 5.36 -16.39 -2.35
N ALA A 237 5.69 -17.31 -3.25
CA ALA A 237 5.72 -18.73 -2.99
C ALA A 237 7.13 -19.28 -3.14
N GLU A 238 7.49 -20.21 -2.24
CA GLU A 238 8.71 -21.01 -2.33
C GLU A 238 8.34 -22.45 -2.67
N TYR A 239 8.99 -22.98 -3.69
CA TYR A 239 8.81 -24.33 -4.20
C TYR A 239 10.11 -25.09 -4.05
N SER A 240 10.06 -26.35 -3.65
CA SER A 240 11.17 -27.26 -3.88
C SER A 240 10.99 -28.06 -5.15
N VAL A 241 12.11 -28.36 -5.80
CA VAL A 241 12.15 -29.18 -7.02
C VAL A 241 12.45 -30.61 -6.62
N GLN A 242 11.49 -31.51 -6.87
CA GLN A 242 11.65 -32.94 -6.66
C GLN A 242 11.83 -33.67 -8.00
N ARG A 243 12.79 -34.59 -8.07
CA ARG A 243 13.06 -35.43 -9.25
C ARG A 243 12.31 -36.74 -9.18
#